data_AF-A0A8C8AJG5-F1
#
_entry.id   AF-A0A8C8AJG5-F1
#
_cell.length_a   1.000
_cell.length_b   1.000
_cell.length_c   1.000
_cell.angle_alpha   90.00
_cell.angle_beta   90.00
_cell.angle_gamma   90.00
#
_symmetry.space_group_name_H-M   'P 1'
#
loop_
_entity.id
_entity.type
_entity.pdbx_description
1 polymer ?
#
loop_
_entity_poly.entity_id
_entity_poly.type
_entity_poly.pdbx_seq_one_letter_code
_entity_poly.pdbx_strand_id
1 'polypeptide(L)'
;MEQRLLGARFRYLNEQLYTCTSREAARLFQNGPGWNGRAGGAEGLPQPPRHPRGGPWQVPLEDESVDVAVFCLALMGTNLQEILEEANRVLKLGGTLMVAEVASRFEDTRAFINAMAQLGFKSVSK
;
A
#
# COMPACT_ATOMS: atom_id res chain seq x y z
N MET A 1 9.60 29.18 -10.05
CA MET A 1 8.12 29.10 -9.96
C MET A 1 7.63 27.66 -10.13
N GLU A 2 8.18 26.94 -11.11
CA GLU A 2 7.86 25.54 -11.44
C GLU A 2 8.03 24.53 -10.28
N GLN A 3 9.11 24.62 -9.49
CA GLN A 3 9.30 23.73 -8.33
C GLN A 3 8.24 23.90 -7.22
N ARG A 4 7.69 25.11 -7.05
CA ARG A 4 6.62 25.36 -6.07
C ARG A 4 5.29 24.77 -6.56
N LEU A 5 5.04 24.78 -7.86
CA LEU A 5 3.88 24.16 -8.50
C LEU A 5 3.94 22.63 -8.44
N LEU A 6 5.13 22.05 -8.65
CA LEU A 6 5.36 20.62 -8.46
C LEU A 6 5.07 20.20 -7.02
N GLY A 7 5.64 20.89 -6.03
CA GLY A 7 5.39 20.59 -4.61
C GLY A 7 3.92 20.68 -4.21
N ALA A 8 3.19 21.69 -4.70
CA ALA A 8 1.75 21.81 -4.46
C ALA A 8 0.95 20.67 -5.10
N ARG A 9 1.31 20.26 -6.32
CA ARG A 9 0.68 19.13 -7.02
C ARG A 9 0.94 17.80 -6.32
N PHE A 10 2.17 17.56 -5.86
CA PHE A 10 2.50 16.37 -5.07
C PHE A 10 1.74 16.33 -3.75
N ARG A 11 1.63 17.46 -3.04
CA ARG A 11 0.86 17.53 -1.79
C ARG A 11 -0.62 17.22 -2.02
N TYR A 12 -1.23 17.86 -3.01
CA TYR A 12 -2.63 17.63 -3.37
C TYR A 12 -2.88 16.15 -3.74
N LEU A 13 -2.01 15.56 -4.55
CA LEU A 13 -2.13 14.15 -4.91
C LEU A 13 -2.00 13.24 -3.70
N ASN A 14 -1.02 13.50 -2.84
CA ASN A 14 -0.79 12.72 -1.62
C ASN A 14 -2.05 12.74 -0.72
N GLU A 15 -2.66 13.92 -0.54
CA GLU A 15 -3.92 14.08 0.20
C GLU A 15 -5.06 13.26 -0.43
N GLN A 16 -5.24 13.31 -1.75
CA GLN A 16 -6.26 12.52 -2.45
C GLN A 16 -6.06 11.01 -2.26
N LEU A 17 -4.82 10.53 -2.32
CA LEU A 17 -4.48 9.12 -2.14
C LEU A 17 -4.81 8.61 -0.73
N TYR A 18 -4.78 9.48 0.29
CA TYR A 18 -5.21 9.11 1.64
C TYR A 18 -6.72 9.07 1.83
N THR A 19 -7.49 9.74 0.97
CA THR A 19 -8.94 9.86 1.11
C THR A 19 -9.73 8.99 0.15
N CYS A 20 -9.06 8.24 -0.73
CA CYS A 20 -9.71 7.38 -1.70
C CYS A 20 -9.44 5.91 -1.41
N THR A 21 -10.24 5.02 -1.97
CA THR A 21 -9.82 3.62 -2.08
C THR A 21 -8.63 3.61 -3.04
N SER A 22 -7.54 3.00 -2.66
CA SER A 22 -6.81 2.04 -3.47
C SER A 22 -7.35 1.83 -4.92
N ARG A 23 -8.62 1.42 -5.16
CA ARG A 23 -9.14 1.16 -6.54
C ARG A 23 -9.28 2.44 -7.33
N GLU A 24 -9.74 3.48 -6.67
CA GLU A 24 -9.80 4.84 -7.19
C GLU A 24 -8.40 5.39 -7.39
N ALA A 25 -7.46 5.16 -6.46
CA ALA A 25 -6.04 5.49 -6.64
C ALA A 25 -5.45 4.85 -7.89
N ALA A 26 -5.70 3.54 -8.10
CA ALA A 26 -5.27 2.84 -9.31
C ALA A 26 -5.85 3.46 -10.58
N ARG A 27 -7.14 3.87 -10.57
CA ARG A 27 -7.76 4.59 -11.69
C ARG A 27 -7.18 5.99 -11.89
N LEU A 28 -6.88 6.72 -10.83
CA LEU A 28 -6.24 8.04 -10.88
C LEU A 28 -4.87 7.94 -11.56
N PHE A 29 -4.09 6.89 -11.24
CA PHE A 29 -2.80 6.65 -11.88
C PHE A 29 -2.89 6.11 -13.31
N GLN A 30 -3.92 5.31 -13.63
CA GLN A 30 -4.12 4.77 -14.98
C GLN A 30 -4.69 5.79 -15.98
N ASN A 31 -5.53 6.72 -15.51
CA ASN A 31 -6.30 7.64 -16.37
C ASN A 31 -5.91 9.12 -16.22
N GLY A 32 -4.96 9.45 -15.32
CA GLY A 32 -4.57 10.84 -15.05
C GLY A 32 -3.65 11.44 -16.11
N PRO A 33 -3.91 12.67 -16.61
CA PRO A 33 -3.02 13.33 -17.56
C PRO A 33 -1.69 13.71 -16.88
N GLY A 34 -0.61 13.05 -17.30
CA GLY A 34 0.75 13.38 -16.89
C GLY A 34 1.24 12.73 -15.60
N TRP A 35 0.61 11.64 -15.13
CA TRP A 35 1.27 10.73 -14.19
C TRP A 35 2.08 9.69 -14.97
N ASN A 36 3.25 10.12 -15.44
CA ASN A 36 4.33 9.22 -15.85
C ASN A 36 5.25 9.03 -14.64
N GLY A 37 4.69 8.84 -13.45
CA GLY A 37 5.40 8.82 -12.16
C GLY A 37 6.52 7.79 -12.16
N ARG A 38 7.65 8.16 -12.74
CA ARG A 38 8.93 7.51 -12.70
C ARG A 38 9.90 8.59 -12.31
N ALA A 39 10.02 8.85 -11.02
CA ALA A 39 11.26 9.40 -10.52
C ALA A 39 12.33 8.32 -10.74
N GLY A 40 13.01 8.35 -11.89
CA GLY A 40 14.01 7.35 -12.29
C GLY A 40 13.49 6.37 -13.36
N GLY A 41 14.15 6.37 -14.52
CA GLY A 41 13.73 5.68 -15.74
C GLY A 41 13.60 4.17 -15.62
N ALA A 42 12.40 3.67 -15.88
CA ALA A 42 12.12 2.24 -16.02
C ALA A 42 11.13 2.01 -17.18
N GLU A 43 11.44 2.52 -18.37
CA GLU A 43 10.81 1.99 -19.58
C GLU A 43 11.10 0.48 -19.68
N GLY A 44 10.06 -0.32 -19.94
CA GLY A 44 10.22 -1.76 -20.22
C GLY A 44 9.87 -2.75 -19.11
N LEU A 45 9.44 -2.31 -17.92
CA LEU A 45 8.93 -3.26 -16.91
C LEU A 45 7.52 -3.75 -17.27
N PRO A 46 7.27 -5.08 -17.22
CA PRO A 46 5.95 -5.63 -17.48
C PRO A 46 4.94 -5.10 -16.46
N GLN A 47 3.70 -4.83 -16.91
CA GLN A 47 2.61 -4.61 -15.96
C GLN A 47 2.51 -5.84 -15.05
N PRO A 48 2.25 -5.67 -13.73
CA PRO A 48 2.11 -6.80 -12.85
C PRO A 48 1.03 -7.74 -13.39
N PRO A 49 1.30 -9.06 -13.47
CA PRO A 49 0.32 -10.02 -13.98
C PRO A 49 -1.00 -9.89 -13.22
N ARG A 50 -2.11 -9.78 -13.95
CA ARG A 50 -3.45 -9.77 -13.35
C ARG A 50 -3.83 -11.22 -13.03
N HIS A 51 -3.98 -11.55 -11.75
CA HIS A 51 -4.38 -12.88 -11.32
C HIS A 51 -5.89 -13.13 -11.62
N PRO A 52 -6.31 -14.36 -12.00
CA PRO A 52 -7.68 -14.63 -12.48
C PRO A 52 -8.80 -14.46 -11.44
N ARG A 53 -8.45 -14.35 -10.16
CA ARG A 53 -9.41 -14.12 -9.05
C ARG A 53 -9.49 -12.64 -8.60
N GLY A 54 -8.80 -11.73 -9.30
CA GLY A 54 -8.23 -10.51 -8.72
C GLY A 54 -9.13 -9.29 -8.53
N GLY A 55 -9.24 -8.85 -7.26
CA GLY A 55 -9.48 -7.45 -6.92
C GLY A 55 -8.20 -6.61 -7.10
N PRO A 56 -8.31 -5.27 -7.15
CA PRO A 56 -7.18 -4.37 -7.44
C PRO A 56 -6.04 -4.34 -6.40
N TRP A 57 -6.18 -5.07 -5.27
CA TRP A 57 -5.21 -5.17 -4.16
C TRP A 57 -4.35 -6.42 -4.22
N GLN A 58 -4.69 -7.37 -5.08
CA GLN A 58 -4.10 -8.70 -5.06
C GLN A 58 -2.79 -8.74 -5.85
N VAL A 59 -1.71 -9.15 -5.19
CA VAL A 59 -0.38 -9.29 -5.81
C VAL A 59 -0.25 -10.64 -6.51
N PRO A 60 0.54 -10.73 -7.59
CA PRO A 60 0.72 -11.97 -8.35
C PRO A 60 1.70 -12.92 -7.65
N LEU A 61 1.43 -13.23 -6.38
CA LEU A 61 2.19 -14.16 -5.56
C LEU A 61 1.27 -15.27 -5.05
N GLU A 62 1.82 -16.47 -4.91
CA GLU A 62 1.12 -17.62 -4.33
C GLU A 62 0.85 -17.40 -2.84
N ASP A 63 -0.14 -18.13 -2.31
CA ASP A 63 -0.42 -18.17 -0.88
C ASP A 63 0.83 -18.68 -0.14
N GLU A 64 1.14 -18.14 1.04
CA GLU A 64 2.26 -18.58 1.89
C GLU A 64 3.63 -18.65 1.17
N SER A 65 3.89 -17.72 0.25
CA SER A 65 5.10 -17.71 -0.57
C SER A 65 6.23 -16.83 -0.02
N VAL A 66 5.93 -15.86 0.85
CA VAL A 66 6.92 -14.89 1.36
C VAL A 66 7.18 -15.05 2.86
N ASP A 67 8.44 -14.83 3.26
CA ASP A 67 8.83 -14.85 4.68
C ASP A 67 8.60 -13.48 5.36
N VAL A 68 8.67 -12.40 4.57
CA VAL A 68 8.55 -11.01 5.07
C VAL A 68 7.73 -10.17 4.10
N ALA A 69 6.80 -9.38 4.65
CA ALA A 69 6.05 -8.35 3.95
C ALA A 69 6.34 -6.98 4.60
N VAL A 70 6.52 -5.93 3.78
CA VAL A 70 6.90 -4.60 4.25
C VAL A 70 5.97 -3.55 3.67
N PHE A 71 5.29 -2.79 4.55
CA PHE A 71 4.61 -1.55 4.20
C PHE A 71 5.45 -0.37 4.68
N CYS A 72 5.98 0.43 3.75
CA CYS A 72 6.81 1.59 4.06
C CYS A 72 6.16 2.84 3.46
N LEU A 73 5.51 3.64 4.30
CA LEU A 73 4.74 4.83 3.91
C LEU A 73 3.68 4.52 2.84
N ALA A 74 3.12 3.31 2.91
CA ALA A 74 2.31 2.69 1.88
C ALA A 74 0.89 2.35 2.33
N LEU A 75 0.57 2.51 3.62
CA LEU A 75 -0.79 2.37 4.15
C LEU A 75 -1.61 3.61 3.77
N MET A 76 -1.88 3.74 2.48
CA MET A 76 -2.72 4.78 1.91
C MET A 76 -4.10 4.21 1.56
N GLY A 77 -5.10 5.08 1.62
CA GLY A 77 -6.46 4.78 1.25
C GLY A 77 -7.29 4.08 2.32
N THR A 78 -8.58 3.95 2.04
CA THR A 78 -9.59 3.60 3.05
C THR A 78 -9.83 2.10 3.24
N ASN A 79 -9.24 1.24 2.41
CA ASN A 79 -9.43 -0.21 2.41
C ASN A 79 -8.24 -0.96 3.02
N LEU A 80 -7.70 -0.45 4.14
CA LEU A 80 -6.53 -1.02 4.83
C LEU A 80 -6.71 -2.50 5.18
N GLN A 81 -7.93 -2.92 5.52
CA GLN A 81 -8.21 -4.31 5.82
C GLN A 81 -7.89 -5.24 4.64
N GLU A 82 -8.32 -4.90 3.43
CA GLU A 82 -8.13 -5.74 2.23
C GLU A 82 -6.63 -5.91 1.89
N ILE A 83 -5.85 -4.84 2.01
CA ILE A 83 -4.40 -4.89 1.71
C ILE A 83 -3.62 -5.67 2.78
N LEU A 84 -4.09 -5.66 4.04
CA LEU A 84 -3.48 -6.40 5.14
C LEU A 84 -3.88 -7.89 5.10
N GLU A 85 -5.11 -8.20 4.70
CA GLU A 85 -5.56 -9.57 4.40
C GLU A 85 -4.75 -10.18 3.26
N GLU A 86 -4.47 -9.40 2.21
CA GLU A 86 -3.60 -9.84 1.12
C GLU A 86 -2.16 -10.07 1.58
N ALA A 87 -1.63 -9.20 2.45
CA ALA A 87 -0.32 -9.43 3.07
C ALA A 87 -0.30 -10.72 3.90
N ASN A 88 -1.37 -10.99 4.65
CA ASN A 88 -1.51 -12.22 5.42
C ASN A 88 -1.58 -13.45 4.49
N ARG A 89 -2.29 -13.37 3.35
CA ARG A 89 -2.40 -14.46 2.38
C ARG A 89 -1.04 -14.88 1.84
N VAL A 90 -0.19 -13.92 1.46
CA VAL A 90 1.11 -14.23 0.86
C VAL A 90 2.16 -14.62 1.90
N LEU A 91 2.00 -14.22 3.16
CA LEU A 91 2.93 -14.55 4.23
C LEU A 91 2.81 -16.02 4.63
N LYS A 92 3.96 -16.70 4.77
CA LYS A 92 4.03 -18.01 5.41
C LYS A 92 3.52 -17.93 6.86
N LEU A 93 3.04 -19.05 7.39
CA LEU A 93 2.75 -19.15 8.82
C LEU A 93 4.00 -18.84 9.65
N GLY A 94 3.91 -17.83 10.52
CA GLY A 94 5.05 -17.34 11.30
C GLY A 94 5.96 -16.33 10.56
N GLY A 95 5.60 -15.94 9.34
CA GLY A 95 6.23 -14.86 8.60
C GLY A 95 6.08 -13.50 9.30
N THR A 96 6.91 -12.53 8.90
CA THR A 96 6.97 -11.21 9.55
C THR A 96 6.35 -10.12 8.69
N LEU A 97 5.42 -9.37 9.27
CA LEU A 97 4.91 -8.13 8.70
C LEU A 97 5.59 -6.93 9.35
N MET A 98 6.20 -6.07 8.54
CA MET A 98 6.82 -4.81 8.98
C MET A 98 6.02 -3.62 8.45
N VAL A 99 5.62 -2.72 9.34
CA VAL A 99 4.91 -1.48 9.00
C VAL A 99 5.73 -0.29 9.48
N ALA A 100 6.12 0.57 8.55
CA ALA A 100 6.80 1.84 8.80
C ALA A 100 5.92 2.97 8.28
N GLU A 101 5.30 3.70 9.20
CA GLU A 101 4.39 4.82 8.92
C GLU A 101 4.74 6.02 9.81
N VAL A 102 4.32 7.22 9.40
CA VAL A 102 4.52 8.43 10.20
C VAL A 102 3.66 8.35 11.46
N ALA A 103 4.24 8.56 12.64
CA ALA A 103 3.54 8.41 13.92
C ALA A 103 2.23 9.22 14.02
N SER A 104 2.19 10.43 13.43
CA SER A 104 1.00 11.28 13.40
C SER A 104 -0.18 10.70 12.62
N ARG A 105 0.00 9.57 11.92
CA ARG A 105 -1.06 8.85 11.20
C ARG A 105 -1.91 7.98 12.11
N PHE A 106 -1.38 7.59 13.26
CA PHE A 106 -2.11 6.75 14.20
C PHE A 106 -2.69 7.66 15.28
N GLU A 107 -4.01 7.86 15.24
CA GLU A 107 -4.73 8.48 16.35
C GLU A 107 -4.63 7.61 17.61
N ASP A 108 -4.75 6.29 17.44
CA ASP A 108 -4.56 5.30 18.49
C ASP A 108 -3.79 4.09 17.98
N THR A 109 -2.50 4.02 18.34
CA THR A 109 -1.64 2.88 18.04
C THR A 109 -2.15 1.56 18.63
N ARG A 110 -2.87 1.58 19.76
CA ARG A 110 -3.43 0.37 20.37
C ARG A 110 -4.59 -0.15 19.55
N ALA A 111 -5.46 0.74 19.07
CA ALA A 111 -6.53 0.38 18.15
C ALA A 111 -5.96 -0.27 16.87
N PHE A 112 -4.87 0.27 16.33
CA PHE A 112 -4.16 -0.33 15.21
C PHE A 112 -3.62 -1.73 15.55
N ILE A 113 -2.90 -1.90 16.66
CA ILE A 113 -2.38 -3.21 17.09
C ILE A 113 -3.50 -4.23 17.28
N ASN A 114 -4.65 -3.82 17.84
CA ASN A 114 -5.80 -4.69 18.02
C ASN A 114 -6.43 -5.10 16.69
N ALA A 115 -6.53 -4.19 15.72
CA ALA A 115 -6.99 -4.51 14.37
C ALA A 115 -6.05 -5.53 13.69
N MET A 116 -4.73 -5.35 13.83
CA MET A 116 -3.73 -6.30 13.32
C MET A 116 -3.89 -7.68 13.97
N ALA A 117 -4.20 -7.74 15.26
CA ALA A 117 -4.47 -8.99 15.97
C ALA A 117 -5.71 -9.71 15.45
N GLN A 118 -6.77 -8.99 15.08
CA GLN A 118 -7.96 -9.57 14.45
C GLN A 118 -7.67 -10.15 13.06
N LEU A 119 -6.65 -9.64 12.38
CA LEU A 119 -6.15 -10.14 11.09
C LEU A 119 -5.15 -11.29 11.23
N GLY A 120 -4.90 -11.78 12.44
CA GLY A 120 -4.01 -12.91 12.70
C GLY A 120 -2.54 -12.53 12.97
N PHE A 121 -2.21 -11.23 13.03
CA PHE A 121 -0.86 -10.78 13.34
C PHE A 121 -0.64 -10.63 14.84
N LYS A 122 0.49 -11.13 15.33
CA LYS A 122 0.92 -10.90 16.72
C LYS A 122 2.00 -9.83 16.74
N SER A 123 1.84 -8.79 17.56
CA SER A 123 2.90 -7.80 17.76
C SER A 123 4.13 -8.44 18.40
N VAL A 124 5.29 -8.15 17.83
CA VAL A 124 6.59 -8.63 18.33
C VAL A 124 7.40 -7.39 18.66
N SER A 125 7.61 -7.12 19.95
CA SER A 125 8.57 -6.07 20.34
C SER A 125 9.98 -6.63 20.17
N LYS A 126 10.84 -5.90 19.45
CA LYS A 126 12.29 -6.02 19.61
C LYS A 126 12.77 -4.95 20.57
#